data_AF-A0A6C0BID7-F1
#
_entry.id   AF-A0A6C0BID7-F1
#
_cell.length_a   1.000
_cell.length_b   1.000
_cell.length_c   1.000
_cell.angle_alpha   90.00
_cell.angle_beta   90.00
_cell.angle_gamma   90.00
#
_symmetry.space_group_name_H-M   'P 1'
#
loop_
_entity.id
_entity.type
_entity.pdbx_description
1 polymer ?
#
loop_
_entity_poly.entity_id
_entity_poly.type
_entity_poly.pdbx_seq_one_letter_code
_entity_poly.pdbx_strand_id
1 'polypeptide(L)'
;MLRTKDYMRFSIEDGGECLREFSGAQNTGKALPGDRVKPTEAGCALVERVEHPPLVGVLELNTKVRYGFTGRGVSLYLFKPLDESYPPMLVASKETTRTNKLALAAFENWLSGATFPRAGLQMILGECGDFATEMEAIAYQYSPWSWTNKRIPDNLANPSKEGRIILSVPTINIDPPACKDIDDVVSLWMEGGQWRLAISIADVAAYVALNPKLTFAEKIGQTLYSEGRAIRPLFPAALSEDLFSLLPGKERFTLSLICTWDGKTLSKFFWKETVLVNTASYTYESCYTAKEIDMGVLRAIAESLVGPTSDSHKWVEAFMILYNTEAANRLVAAGRGLVRTHDAPNAERLALMESLGLPAKELAYPAAVYSVADTNAKHWGLQKGAYCHASSPIRRYADVLNQGILKGVLEHHPWRMIAEGLNVLDKKGKAYERDRLFATCILLGDKKGQEGVVVEMKDTRVCVYVAAWKRIIRCPVDRLYEAGTRVRVAFHASPQRGSYSWKKRVVYRVDPL
;
A
#
# COMPACT_ATOMS: atom_id res chain seq x y z
N MET A 1 -3.56 9.34 22.00
CA MET A 1 -4.38 8.84 20.88
C MET A 1 -5.12 7.58 21.31
N LEU A 2 -6.41 7.46 21.02
CA LEU A 2 -7.16 6.21 21.29
C LEU A 2 -6.79 5.14 20.24
N ARG A 3 -6.50 3.92 20.68
CA ARG A 3 -6.29 2.76 19.82
C ARG A 3 -7.23 1.64 20.18
N THR A 4 -7.65 0.89 19.17
CA THR A 4 -8.41 -0.36 19.33
C THR A 4 -8.37 -1.15 18.02
N LYS A 5 -8.64 -2.45 18.10
CA LYS A 5 -8.78 -3.34 16.94
C LYS A 5 -10.21 -3.87 16.77
N ASP A 6 -11.03 -3.79 17.81
CA ASP A 6 -12.34 -4.43 17.89
C ASP A 6 -13.43 -3.54 18.51
N TYR A 7 -13.07 -2.30 18.87
CA TYR A 7 -13.92 -1.34 19.58
C TYR A 7 -14.53 -1.90 20.88
N MET A 8 -13.85 -2.88 21.49
CA MET A 8 -14.20 -3.48 22.78
C MET A 8 -13.08 -3.31 23.78
N ARG A 9 -11.83 -3.41 23.32
CA ARG A 9 -10.61 -3.21 24.11
C ARG A 9 -9.84 -2.02 23.57
N PHE A 10 -9.36 -1.17 24.46
CA PHE A 10 -8.78 0.12 24.11
C PHE A 10 -7.46 0.35 24.83
N SER A 11 -6.55 1.03 24.15
CA SER A 11 -5.38 1.65 24.76
C SER A 11 -5.33 3.14 24.45
N ILE A 12 -4.80 3.92 25.38
CA ILE A 12 -4.44 5.33 25.17
C ILE A 12 -2.93 5.37 24.99
N GLU A 13 -2.47 5.82 23.83
CA GLU A 13 -1.04 5.89 23.50
C GLU A 13 -0.59 7.34 23.33
N ASP A 14 0.61 7.66 23.81
CA ASP A 14 1.31 8.91 23.50
C ASP A 14 2.77 8.61 23.12
N GLY A 15 3.25 9.14 22.00
CA GLY A 15 4.60 8.85 21.51
C GLY A 15 4.97 7.37 21.32
N GLY A 16 3.97 6.47 21.24
CA GLY A 16 4.18 5.01 21.17
C GLY A 16 4.20 4.31 22.54
N GLU A 17 4.09 5.05 23.64
CA GLU A 17 3.96 4.52 24.99
C GLU A 17 2.47 4.32 25.34
N CYS A 18 2.14 3.15 25.91
CA CYS A 18 0.79 2.86 26.39
C CYS A 18 0.58 3.49 27.76
N LEU A 19 -0.23 4.54 27.84
CA LEU A 19 -0.55 5.25 29.07
C LEU A 19 -1.61 4.53 29.90
N ARG A 20 -2.55 3.85 29.23
CA ARG A 20 -3.67 3.16 29.88
C ARG A 20 -4.36 2.16 28.96
N GLU A 21 -4.79 1.04 29.51
CA GLU A 21 -5.73 0.12 28.87
C GLU A 21 -7.09 0.13 29.57
N PHE A 22 -8.16 -0.08 28.82
CA PHE A 22 -9.51 -0.25 29.36
C PHE A 22 -10.39 -1.03 28.38
N SER A 23 -11.55 -1.47 28.86
CA SER A 23 -12.53 -2.21 28.07
C SER A 23 -13.92 -1.61 28.18
N GLY A 24 -14.77 -1.92 27.20
CA GLY A 24 -16.15 -1.45 27.14
C GLY A 24 -16.30 -0.15 26.34
N ALA A 25 -17.06 -0.19 25.25
CA ALA A 25 -17.29 0.95 24.37
C ALA A 25 -17.90 2.17 25.08
N GLN A 26 -18.67 1.95 26.15
CA GLN A 26 -19.24 3.03 26.98
C GLN A 26 -18.17 3.90 27.65
N ASN A 27 -16.97 3.35 27.87
CA ASN A 27 -15.88 4.02 28.56
C ASN A 27 -15.01 4.89 27.63
N THR A 28 -15.29 4.91 26.31
CA THR A 28 -14.51 5.72 25.36
C THR A 28 -14.90 7.19 25.36
N GLY A 29 -15.97 7.58 26.05
CA GLY A 29 -16.51 8.93 25.95
C GLY A 29 -16.87 9.32 24.51
N LYS A 30 -17.33 8.33 23.71
CA LYS A 30 -17.67 8.49 22.27
C LYS A 30 -16.46 8.86 21.40
N ALA A 31 -15.25 8.54 21.85
CA ALA A 31 -14.03 8.61 21.07
C ALA A 31 -13.93 7.46 20.07
N LEU A 32 -13.50 7.77 18.85
CA LEU A 32 -13.21 6.86 17.76
C LEU A 32 -11.71 6.54 17.72
N PRO A 33 -11.31 5.41 17.10
CA PRO A 33 -9.89 5.08 16.95
C PRO A 33 -9.14 6.22 16.23
N GLY A 34 -8.01 6.61 16.81
CA GLY A 34 -7.18 7.71 16.32
C GLY A 34 -7.53 9.09 16.88
N ASP A 35 -8.59 9.25 17.68
CA ASP A 35 -8.84 10.54 18.32
C ASP A 35 -7.81 10.88 19.39
N ARG A 36 -7.64 12.19 19.64
CA ARG A 36 -6.96 12.64 20.85
C ARG A 36 -7.92 12.57 22.01
N VAL A 37 -7.49 11.88 23.07
CA VAL A 37 -8.28 11.64 24.27
C VAL A 37 -7.42 11.87 25.50
N LYS A 38 -8.06 12.16 26.62
CA LYS A 38 -7.42 12.17 27.94
C LYS A 38 -7.94 11.01 28.79
N PRO A 39 -7.10 10.37 29.62
CA PRO A 39 -7.57 9.36 30.57
C PRO A 39 -8.61 9.91 31.55
N THR A 40 -9.57 9.09 31.93
CA THR A 40 -10.54 9.33 33.02
C THR A 40 -10.53 8.14 33.97
N GLU A 41 -11.24 8.21 35.10
CA GLU A 41 -11.29 7.10 36.06
C GLU A 41 -11.79 5.79 35.44
N ALA A 42 -12.78 5.84 34.54
CA ALA A 42 -13.38 4.65 33.91
C ALA A 42 -12.79 4.32 32.52
N GLY A 43 -12.16 5.27 31.83
CA GLY A 43 -11.64 5.08 30.47
C GLY A 43 -11.01 6.33 29.91
N CYS A 44 -11.69 7.00 28.97
CA CYS A 44 -11.21 8.25 28.40
C CYS A 44 -12.32 9.26 28.10
N ALA A 45 -11.90 10.51 27.86
CA ALA A 45 -12.73 11.58 27.36
C ALA A 45 -12.14 12.14 26.06
N LEU A 46 -12.99 12.41 25.07
CA LEU A 46 -12.59 13.05 23.83
C LEU A 46 -12.01 14.45 24.10
N VAL A 47 -10.84 14.72 23.54
CA VAL A 47 -10.19 16.05 23.55
C VAL A 47 -10.30 16.68 22.18
N GLU A 48 -9.94 15.94 21.13
CA GLU A 48 -10.00 16.42 19.75
C GLU A 48 -10.45 15.26 18.85
N ARG A 49 -11.46 15.53 18.02
CA ARG A 49 -11.85 14.61 16.93
C ARG A 49 -10.91 14.83 15.75
N VAL A 50 -10.25 13.77 15.31
CA VAL A 50 -9.45 13.80 14.08
C VAL A 50 -10.34 13.58 12.84
N GLU A 51 -9.83 13.93 11.66
CA GLU A 51 -10.53 13.58 10.41
C GLU A 51 -10.51 12.06 10.19
N HIS A 52 -11.68 11.43 10.19
CA HIS A 52 -11.82 10.00 9.92
C HIS A 52 -12.03 9.74 8.43
N PRO A 53 -11.46 8.64 7.89
CA PRO A 53 -11.72 8.26 6.51
C PRO A 53 -13.19 7.86 6.32
N PRO A 54 -13.70 7.91 5.07
CA PRO A 54 -14.90 7.18 4.71
C PRO A 54 -14.71 5.70 5.04
N LEU A 55 -15.70 5.09 5.70
CA LEU A 55 -15.67 3.69 6.08
C LEU A 55 -16.50 2.89 5.08
N VAL A 56 -15.95 1.77 4.61
CA VAL A 56 -16.72 0.76 3.90
C VAL A 56 -17.36 -0.19 4.91
N GLY A 57 -18.59 -0.61 4.66
CA GLY A 57 -19.34 -1.44 5.59
C GLY A 57 -20.61 -2.00 5.00
N VAL A 58 -21.28 -2.82 5.80
CA VAL A 58 -22.59 -3.41 5.48
C VAL A 58 -23.68 -2.47 5.94
N LEU A 59 -24.53 -2.04 5.01
CA LEU A 59 -25.81 -1.42 5.29
C LEU A 59 -26.86 -2.53 5.51
N GLU A 60 -27.34 -2.67 6.74
CA GLU A 60 -28.28 -3.73 7.10
C GLU A 60 -29.72 -3.39 6.69
N LEU A 61 -30.13 -3.90 5.53
CA LEU A 61 -31.47 -3.72 4.96
C LEU A 61 -32.36 -4.94 5.14
N ASN A 62 -31.78 -6.11 5.40
CA ASN A 62 -32.50 -7.38 5.55
C ASN A 62 -33.27 -7.51 6.88
N THR A 63 -33.04 -6.58 7.82
CA THR A 63 -33.76 -6.50 9.08
C THR A 63 -35.03 -5.65 8.95
N LYS A 64 -36.07 -6.01 9.72
CA LYS A 64 -37.27 -5.16 9.87
C LYS A 64 -37.01 -3.95 10.78
N VAL A 65 -35.92 -3.95 11.53
CA VAL A 65 -35.58 -2.86 12.46
C VAL A 65 -35.23 -1.60 11.67
N ARG A 66 -35.79 -0.47 12.11
CA ARG A 66 -35.44 0.89 11.67
C ARG A 66 -35.05 1.68 12.90
N TYR A 67 -33.95 2.41 12.81
CA TYR A 67 -33.39 3.19 13.94
C TYR A 67 -33.92 4.62 13.94
N GLY A 68 -35.18 4.80 13.53
CA GLY A 68 -35.84 6.09 13.35
C GLY A 68 -35.71 6.66 11.94
N PHE A 69 -35.94 7.97 11.83
CA PHE A 69 -35.98 8.71 10.58
C PHE A 69 -35.16 10.00 10.70
N THR A 70 -34.65 10.48 9.58
CA THR A 70 -34.17 11.87 9.49
C THR A 70 -35.33 12.86 9.56
N GLY A 71 -35.04 14.14 9.79
CA GLY A 71 -36.06 15.19 9.73
C GLY A 71 -36.78 15.31 8.37
N ARG A 72 -36.24 14.70 7.30
CA ARG A 72 -36.87 14.60 5.98
C ARG A 72 -37.62 13.28 5.74
N GLY A 73 -37.87 12.50 6.80
CA GLY A 73 -38.59 11.22 6.71
C GLY A 73 -37.80 10.05 6.11
N VAL A 74 -36.49 10.19 5.87
CA VAL A 74 -35.66 9.10 5.35
C VAL A 74 -35.30 8.13 6.48
N SER A 75 -35.51 6.83 6.26
CA SER A 75 -35.24 5.76 7.23
C SER A 75 -33.77 5.65 7.61
N LEU A 76 -33.52 5.33 8.89
CA LEU A 76 -32.19 5.08 9.43
C LEU A 76 -31.94 3.58 9.60
N TYR A 77 -30.79 3.16 9.08
CA TYR A 77 -30.34 1.78 9.07
C TYR A 77 -29.03 1.63 9.84
N LEU A 78 -28.80 0.44 10.38
CA LEU A 78 -27.52 0.11 11.00
C LEU A 78 -26.49 -0.12 9.89
N PHE A 79 -25.38 0.60 9.98
CA PHE A 79 -24.21 0.43 9.15
C PHE A 79 -23.10 -0.17 10.00
N LYS A 80 -22.55 -1.30 9.56
CA LYS A 80 -21.47 -2.01 10.23
C LYS A 80 -20.19 -1.88 9.41
N PRO A 81 -19.22 -1.05 9.83
CA PRO A 81 -17.93 -0.93 9.16
C PRO A 81 -17.24 -2.30 9.03
N LEU A 82 -16.50 -2.50 7.92
CA LEU A 82 -15.61 -3.66 7.76
C LEU A 82 -14.31 -3.53 8.58
N ASP A 83 -14.03 -2.32 9.08
CA ASP A 83 -12.99 -2.06 10.08
C ASP A 83 -13.60 -2.16 11.48
N GLU A 84 -13.32 -3.28 12.17
CA GLU A 84 -13.88 -3.57 13.49
C GLU A 84 -13.38 -2.63 14.58
N SER A 85 -12.36 -1.80 14.29
CA SER A 85 -11.94 -0.74 15.21
C SER A 85 -12.96 0.39 15.31
N TYR A 86 -13.98 0.43 14.45
CA TYR A 86 -15.06 1.41 14.49
C TYR A 86 -16.39 0.80 14.98
N PRO A 87 -17.21 1.56 15.72
CA PRO A 87 -18.53 1.12 16.13
C PRO A 87 -19.51 1.09 14.94
N PRO A 88 -20.63 0.36 15.07
CA PRO A 88 -21.77 0.55 14.18
C PRO A 88 -22.25 2.00 14.16
N MET A 89 -22.77 2.44 13.03
CA MET A 89 -23.26 3.81 12.82
C MET A 89 -24.68 3.78 12.27
N LEU A 90 -25.43 4.87 12.45
CA LEU A 90 -26.72 5.05 11.81
C LEU A 90 -26.57 5.84 10.51
N VAL A 91 -27.00 5.22 9.41
CA VAL A 91 -26.93 5.79 8.06
C VAL A 91 -28.34 5.94 7.51
N ALA A 92 -28.62 7.12 6.94
CA ALA A 92 -29.89 7.35 6.25
C ALA A 92 -29.84 6.75 4.84
N SER A 93 -30.86 6.00 4.44
CA SER A 93 -30.97 5.46 3.09
C SER A 93 -32.41 5.42 2.61
N LYS A 94 -32.60 5.60 1.30
CA LYS A 94 -33.88 5.44 0.61
C LYS A 94 -34.07 4.03 0.03
N GLU A 95 -33.09 3.15 0.21
CA GLU A 95 -33.18 1.76 -0.21
C GLU A 95 -34.42 1.09 0.38
N THR A 96 -35.18 0.42 -0.49
CA THR A 96 -36.38 -0.35 -0.15
C THR A 96 -36.15 -1.86 -0.25
N THR A 97 -34.98 -2.26 -0.76
CA THR A 97 -34.56 -3.66 -0.87
C THR A 97 -34.41 -4.31 0.51
N ARG A 98 -34.53 -5.64 0.56
CA ARG A 98 -34.26 -6.44 1.78
C ARG A 98 -32.95 -7.23 1.67
N THR A 99 -32.08 -6.88 0.73
CA THR A 99 -30.75 -7.47 0.57
C THR A 99 -29.72 -6.51 1.16
N ASN A 100 -28.79 -7.02 1.96
CA ASN A 100 -27.75 -6.17 2.54
C ASN A 100 -26.85 -5.64 1.43
N LYS A 101 -26.47 -4.37 1.55
CA LYS A 101 -25.61 -3.69 0.57
C LYS A 101 -24.26 -3.37 1.20
N LEU A 102 -23.21 -3.41 0.39
CA LEU A 102 -21.94 -2.78 0.74
C LEU A 102 -22.04 -1.30 0.37
N ALA A 103 -21.59 -0.45 1.27
CA ALA A 103 -21.68 1.00 1.12
C ALA A 103 -20.48 1.70 1.75
N LEU A 104 -20.24 2.93 1.31
CA LEU A 104 -19.30 3.85 1.92
C LEU A 104 -20.07 4.89 2.74
N ALA A 105 -19.67 5.09 3.99
CA ALA A 105 -20.26 6.08 4.88
C ALA A 105 -19.18 6.92 5.56
N ALA A 106 -19.37 8.22 5.64
CA ALA A 106 -18.46 9.13 6.34
C ALA A 106 -19.06 9.51 7.70
N PHE A 107 -18.25 9.49 8.74
CA PHE A 107 -18.66 9.94 10.07
C PHE A 107 -19.17 11.39 10.01
N GLU A 108 -20.31 11.67 10.65
CA GLU A 108 -20.88 13.02 10.74
C GLU A 108 -20.75 13.58 12.15
N ASN A 109 -21.39 12.93 13.12
CA ASN A 109 -21.39 13.36 14.52
C ASN A 109 -21.77 12.21 15.46
N TRP A 110 -21.56 12.43 16.76
CA TRP A 110 -22.07 11.56 17.81
C TRP A 110 -22.71 12.39 18.92
N LEU A 111 -24.01 12.63 18.79
CA LEU A 111 -24.77 13.46 19.72
C LEU A 111 -24.76 12.89 21.15
N SER A 112 -24.90 13.76 22.15
CA SER A 112 -25.07 13.35 23.56
C SER A 112 -26.32 12.46 23.72
N GLY A 113 -26.27 11.49 24.64
CA GLY A 113 -27.33 10.49 24.83
C GLY A 113 -27.50 9.44 23.74
N ALA A 114 -27.00 9.65 22.51
CA ALA A 114 -27.13 8.67 21.43
C ALA A 114 -26.24 7.43 21.62
N THR A 115 -26.82 6.24 21.43
CA THR A 115 -26.14 4.95 21.46
C THR A 115 -25.15 4.77 20.31
N PHE A 116 -25.55 5.18 19.10
CA PHE A 116 -24.75 5.05 17.88
C PHE A 116 -24.42 6.43 17.29
N PRO A 117 -23.24 6.61 16.68
CA PRO A 117 -22.94 7.79 15.89
C PRO A 117 -23.77 7.85 14.60
N ARG A 118 -23.82 9.04 14.01
CA ARG A 118 -24.39 9.31 12.69
C ARG A 118 -23.30 9.26 11.62
N ALA A 119 -23.64 8.69 10.47
CA ALA A 119 -22.80 8.74 9.29
C ALA A 119 -23.61 9.06 8.04
N GLY A 120 -23.00 9.84 7.15
CA GLY A 120 -23.57 10.23 5.87
C GLY A 120 -23.23 9.19 4.82
N LEU A 121 -24.24 8.65 4.16
CA LEU A 121 -24.07 7.74 3.03
C LEU A 121 -23.37 8.47 1.89
N GLN A 122 -22.18 8.00 1.50
CA GLN A 122 -21.41 8.57 0.40
C GLN A 122 -21.77 7.88 -0.92
N MET A 123 -21.81 6.55 -0.90
CA MET A 123 -22.19 5.74 -2.05
C MET A 123 -22.65 4.35 -1.61
N ILE A 124 -23.55 3.75 -2.38
CA ILE A 124 -23.84 2.31 -2.33
C ILE A 124 -22.96 1.64 -3.37
N LEU A 125 -22.14 0.68 -2.96
CA LEU A 125 -21.26 -0.06 -3.86
C LEU A 125 -22.06 -1.13 -4.62
N GLY A 126 -22.92 -1.87 -3.92
CA GLY A 126 -23.71 -2.94 -4.52
C GLY A 126 -24.17 -3.98 -3.51
N GLU A 127 -24.57 -5.16 -3.99
CA GLU A 127 -25.07 -6.25 -3.15
C GLU A 127 -23.94 -6.98 -2.42
N CYS A 128 -24.17 -7.39 -1.17
CA CYS A 128 -23.22 -8.25 -0.48
C CYS A 128 -23.09 -9.61 -1.19
N GLY A 129 -21.86 -10.03 -1.48
CA GLY A 129 -21.56 -11.28 -2.19
C GLY A 129 -21.42 -11.15 -3.71
N ASP A 130 -21.77 -10.01 -4.30
CA ASP A 130 -21.41 -9.74 -5.69
C ASP A 130 -19.88 -9.54 -5.81
N PHE A 131 -19.27 -10.18 -6.81
CA PHE A 131 -17.81 -10.22 -6.93
C PHE A 131 -17.20 -8.83 -7.13
N ALA A 132 -17.73 -8.05 -8.09
CA ALA A 132 -17.22 -6.72 -8.38
C ALA A 132 -17.38 -5.80 -7.16
N THR A 133 -18.54 -5.87 -6.50
CA THR A 133 -18.84 -5.11 -5.28
C THR A 133 -17.88 -5.46 -4.13
N GLU A 134 -17.59 -6.74 -3.89
CA GLU A 134 -16.68 -7.17 -2.83
C GLU A 134 -15.23 -6.76 -3.14
N MET A 135 -14.79 -6.81 -4.41
CA MET A 135 -13.46 -6.33 -4.80
C MET A 135 -13.31 -4.82 -4.56
N GLU A 136 -14.31 -4.02 -4.96
CA GLU A 136 -14.31 -2.59 -4.72
C GLU A 136 -14.34 -2.26 -3.22
N ALA A 137 -15.16 -2.97 -2.44
CA ALA A 137 -15.22 -2.81 -0.99
C ALA A 137 -13.88 -3.12 -0.30
N ILE A 138 -13.19 -4.19 -0.73
CA ILE A 138 -11.85 -4.53 -0.22
C ILE A 138 -10.83 -3.43 -0.56
N ALA A 139 -10.91 -2.82 -1.75
CA ALA A 139 -10.05 -1.69 -2.11
C ALA A 139 -10.27 -0.49 -1.17
N TYR A 140 -11.52 -0.11 -0.92
CA TYR A 140 -11.85 0.96 0.03
C TYR A 140 -11.44 0.63 1.47
N GLN A 141 -11.53 -0.63 1.89
CA GLN A 141 -11.13 -1.04 3.24
C GLN A 141 -9.65 -0.72 3.51
N TYR A 142 -8.79 -0.89 2.49
CA TYR A 142 -7.34 -0.73 2.64
C TYR A 142 -6.81 0.63 2.20
N SER A 143 -7.47 1.31 1.25
CA SER A 143 -7.18 2.69 0.84
C SER A 143 -8.47 3.51 0.79
N PRO A 144 -9.00 3.98 1.95
CA PRO A 144 -10.32 4.62 2.00
C PRO A 144 -10.32 6.07 1.52
N TRP A 145 -9.17 6.73 1.49
CA TRP A 145 -9.05 8.12 1.07
C TRP A 145 -9.10 8.24 -0.45
N SER A 146 -9.88 9.18 -0.96
CA SER A 146 -10.01 9.50 -2.39
C SER A 146 -9.75 10.98 -2.63
N TRP A 147 -9.22 11.30 -3.81
CA TRP A 147 -9.22 12.67 -4.32
C TRP A 147 -10.65 13.12 -4.61
N THR A 148 -10.94 14.38 -4.32
CA THR A 148 -12.20 15.05 -4.68
C THR A 148 -11.84 16.39 -5.31
N ASN A 149 -12.76 16.99 -6.06
CA ASN A 149 -12.51 18.30 -6.69
C ASN A 149 -12.07 19.37 -5.66
N LYS A 150 -12.51 19.25 -4.40
CA LYS A 150 -12.09 20.17 -3.31
C LYS A 150 -10.62 19.98 -2.88
N ARG A 151 -10.07 18.77 -3.06
CA ARG A 151 -8.71 18.39 -2.64
C ARG A 151 -7.66 18.59 -3.73
N ILE A 152 -8.08 18.72 -4.99
CA ILE A 152 -7.17 19.00 -6.12
C ILE A 152 -7.06 20.53 -6.25
N PRO A 153 -5.85 21.10 -6.41
CA PRO A 153 -5.69 22.51 -6.77
C PRO A 153 -6.35 22.83 -8.12
N ASP A 154 -7.11 23.93 -8.19
CA ASP A 154 -7.68 24.40 -9.47
C ASP A 154 -6.57 24.87 -10.43
N ASN A 155 -5.49 25.45 -9.89
CA ASN A 155 -4.31 25.88 -10.62
C ASN A 155 -3.06 25.27 -9.98
N LEU A 156 -2.37 24.38 -10.70
CA LEU A 156 -1.11 23.79 -10.26
C LEU A 156 0.07 24.70 -10.63
N ALA A 157 0.87 25.06 -9.62
CA ALA A 157 2.17 25.68 -9.84
C ALA A 157 3.14 24.64 -10.43
N ASN A 158 3.84 25.03 -11.49
CA ASN A 158 4.82 24.17 -12.16
C ASN A 158 6.25 24.47 -11.64
N PRO A 159 7.12 23.45 -11.54
CA PRO A 159 8.54 23.65 -11.27
C PRO A 159 9.22 24.54 -12.31
N SER A 160 10.23 25.31 -11.87
CA SER A 160 11.08 26.11 -12.78
C SER A 160 12.15 25.25 -13.43
N LYS A 161 12.57 25.64 -14.65
CA LYS A 161 13.78 25.11 -15.30
C LYS A 161 15.08 25.70 -14.73
N GLU A 162 14.98 26.83 -14.04
CA GLU A 162 16.14 27.53 -13.49
C GLU A 162 16.93 26.61 -12.54
N GLY A 163 18.25 26.60 -12.69
CA GLY A 163 19.15 25.75 -11.89
C GLY A 163 19.19 24.26 -12.29
N ARG A 164 18.37 23.82 -13.24
CA ARG A 164 18.33 22.43 -13.72
C ARG A 164 19.24 22.21 -14.93
N ILE A 165 19.76 20.99 -15.07
CA ILE A 165 20.51 20.58 -16.26
C ILE A 165 19.53 20.11 -17.33
N ILE A 166 19.63 20.68 -18.54
CA ILE A 166 18.89 20.18 -19.70
C ILE A 166 19.64 18.97 -20.26
N LEU A 167 19.03 17.79 -20.21
CA LEU A 167 19.60 16.55 -20.71
C LEU A 167 19.05 16.24 -22.11
N SER A 168 19.68 16.82 -23.13
CA SER A 168 19.31 16.65 -24.54
C SER A 168 20.02 15.44 -25.17
N VAL A 169 19.75 14.25 -24.65
CA VAL A 169 20.36 12.99 -25.12
C VAL A 169 19.29 11.90 -25.32
N PRO A 170 19.56 10.85 -26.11
CA PRO A 170 18.60 9.77 -26.31
C PRO A 170 18.19 9.13 -24.99
N THR A 171 16.89 8.99 -24.81
CA THR A 171 16.27 8.61 -23.54
C THR A 171 15.06 7.72 -23.83
N ILE A 172 14.94 6.59 -23.14
CA ILE A 172 13.80 5.68 -23.28
C ILE A 172 13.25 5.24 -21.93
N ASN A 173 12.02 4.76 -21.88
CA ASN A 173 11.50 3.95 -20.78
C ASN A 173 11.18 2.52 -21.25
N ILE A 174 11.20 1.57 -20.31
CA ILE A 174 10.83 0.17 -20.53
C ILE A 174 9.81 -0.21 -19.45
N ASP A 175 8.56 -0.42 -19.84
CA ASP A 175 7.44 -0.59 -18.92
C ASP A 175 6.50 -1.73 -19.35
N PRO A 176 5.58 -2.19 -18.47
CA PRO A 176 4.51 -3.09 -18.88
C PRO A 176 3.66 -2.50 -20.03
N PRO A 177 3.04 -3.34 -20.87
CA PRO A 177 2.12 -2.88 -21.90
C PRO A 177 1.02 -1.97 -21.33
N ALA A 178 0.75 -0.85 -22.02
CA ALA A 178 -0.25 0.16 -21.65
C ALA A 178 0.01 0.94 -20.33
N CYS A 179 1.23 0.87 -19.78
CA CYS A 179 1.66 1.76 -18.69
C CYS A 179 1.54 3.24 -19.11
N LYS A 180 1.00 4.07 -18.22
CA LYS A 180 0.83 5.51 -18.45
C LYS A 180 1.45 6.37 -17.36
N ASP A 181 1.67 5.81 -16.18
CA ASP A 181 2.30 6.41 -15.02
C ASP A 181 3.81 6.10 -14.99
N ILE A 182 4.52 6.53 -16.04
CA ILE A 182 5.95 6.27 -16.23
C ILE A 182 6.76 7.11 -15.24
N ASP A 183 7.30 6.44 -14.22
CA ASP A 183 8.14 7.05 -13.18
C ASP A 183 9.57 7.27 -13.67
N ASP A 184 10.12 6.35 -14.45
CA ASP A 184 11.54 6.26 -14.76
C ASP A 184 11.86 6.20 -16.25
N VAL A 185 12.99 6.80 -16.61
CA VAL A 185 13.60 6.70 -17.93
C VAL A 185 15.11 6.49 -17.79
N VAL A 186 15.71 5.87 -18.79
CA VAL A 186 17.14 5.68 -18.90
C VAL A 186 17.67 6.39 -20.13
N SER A 187 18.75 7.13 -19.94
CA SER A 187 19.51 7.79 -20.99
C SER A 187 20.91 7.18 -21.08
N LEU A 188 21.40 6.96 -22.31
CA LEU A 188 22.72 6.41 -22.56
C LEU A 188 23.38 7.13 -23.74
N TRP A 189 24.57 7.70 -23.53
CA TRP A 189 25.29 8.42 -24.58
C TRP A 189 26.80 8.35 -24.40
N MET A 190 27.54 8.71 -25.45
CA MET A 190 29.00 8.79 -25.45
C MET A 190 29.44 10.22 -25.14
N GLU A 191 30.33 10.40 -24.17
CA GLU A 191 30.91 11.70 -23.84
C GLU A 191 32.40 11.53 -23.49
N GLY A 192 33.27 12.25 -24.21
CA GLY A 192 34.71 12.20 -23.96
C GLY A 192 35.33 10.79 -24.10
N GLY A 193 34.76 9.96 -24.98
CA GLY A 193 35.21 8.57 -25.18
C GLY A 193 34.76 7.58 -24.11
N GLN A 194 33.90 7.98 -23.17
CA GLN A 194 33.31 7.10 -22.16
C GLN A 194 31.77 7.07 -22.28
N TRP A 195 31.16 5.94 -21.95
CA TRP A 195 29.71 5.85 -21.86
C TRP A 195 29.21 6.58 -20.61
N ARG A 196 28.11 7.30 -20.75
CA ARG A 196 27.37 7.93 -19.66
C ARG A 196 26.00 7.31 -19.56
N LEU A 197 25.63 6.92 -18.36
CA LEU A 197 24.29 6.44 -18.01
C LEU A 197 23.62 7.49 -17.13
N ALA A 198 22.38 7.86 -17.45
CA ALA A 198 21.51 8.57 -16.53
C ALA A 198 20.26 7.74 -16.24
N ILE A 199 19.99 7.50 -14.95
CA ILE A 199 18.73 6.95 -14.47
C ILE A 199 17.94 8.14 -13.92
N SER A 200 16.80 8.45 -14.54
CA SER A 200 16.06 9.68 -14.28
C SER A 200 14.64 9.35 -13.82
N ILE A 201 14.25 9.87 -12.66
CA ILE A 201 12.94 9.63 -12.04
C ILE A 201 12.12 10.92 -12.06
N ALA A 202 10.84 10.83 -12.41
CA ALA A 202 9.89 11.94 -12.38
C ALA A 202 9.98 12.75 -11.08
N ASP A 203 10.12 14.06 -11.17
CA ASP A 203 10.32 14.95 -10.01
C ASP A 203 8.97 15.38 -9.40
N VAL A 204 8.23 14.41 -8.86
CA VAL A 204 6.93 14.64 -8.21
C VAL A 204 7.10 15.50 -6.94
N ALA A 205 8.23 15.37 -6.24
CA ALA A 205 8.53 16.16 -5.06
C ALA A 205 8.55 17.68 -5.34
N ALA A 206 9.03 18.11 -6.52
CA ALA A 206 8.95 19.52 -6.93
C ALA A 206 7.50 20.02 -6.98
N TYR A 207 6.61 19.23 -7.59
CA TYR A 207 5.19 19.59 -7.69
C TYR A 207 4.52 19.59 -6.32
N VAL A 208 4.78 18.60 -5.47
CA VAL A 208 4.19 18.54 -4.13
C VAL A 208 4.65 19.71 -3.26
N ALA A 209 5.94 20.09 -3.34
CA ALA A 209 6.49 21.22 -2.60
C ALA A 209 5.83 22.56 -3.00
N LEU A 210 5.55 22.75 -4.30
CA LEU A 210 4.90 23.97 -4.81
C LEU A 210 3.38 23.98 -4.62
N ASN A 211 2.76 22.83 -4.34
CA ASN A 211 1.31 22.67 -4.28
C ASN A 211 0.89 21.95 -2.99
N PRO A 212 0.79 22.65 -1.84
CA PRO A 212 0.57 22.03 -0.52
C PRO A 212 -0.66 21.12 -0.41
N LYS A 213 -1.73 21.33 -1.20
CA LYS A 213 -2.88 20.42 -1.24
C LYS A 213 -2.51 19.00 -1.69
N LEU A 214 -1.45 18.84 -2.48
CA LEU A 214 -0.98 17.53 -2.94
C LEU A 214 -0.39 16.66 -1.81
N THR A 215 -0.05 17.25 -0.66
CA THR A 215 0.38 16.49 0.54
C THR A 215 -0.73 15.58 1.09
N PHE A 216 -1.98 15.75 0.65
CA PHE A 216 -3.06 14.77 0.90
C PHE A 216 -2.69 13.35 0.47
N ALA A 217 -1.78 13.19 -0.52
CA ALA A 217 -1.21 11.91 -0.92
C ALA A 217 -0.61 11.12 0.26
N GLU A 218 -0.15 11.79 1.33
CA GLU A 218 0.32 11.14 2.58
C GLU A 218 -0.75 10.21 3.19
N LYS A 219 -2.01 10.61 3.15
CA LYS A 219 -3.13 9.81 3.70
C LYS A 219 -3.41 8.57 2.87
N ILE A 220 -3.07 8.58 1.58
CA ILE A 220 -3.21 7.45 0.66
C ILE A 220 -1.98 6.53 0.76
N GLY A 221 -0.78 7.12 0.80
CA GLY A 221 0.51 6.46 0.98
C GLY A 221 1.04 5.73 -0.25
N GLN A 222 0.19 4.95 -0.95
CA GLN A 222 0.56 4.24 -2.18
C GLN A 222 -0.64 3.93 -3.07
N THR A 223 -0.37 3.75 -4.37
CA THR A 223 -1.37 3.27 -5.33
C THR A 223 -1.67 1.79 -5.12
N LEU A 224 -2.96 1.41 -5.11
CA LEU A 224 -3.37 0.01 -5.24
C LEU A 224 -3.68 -0.30 -6.70
N TYR A 225 -3.12 -1.40 -7.21
CA TYR A 225 -3.35 -1.88 -8.56
C TYR A 225 -4.25 -3.13 -8.56
N SER A 226 -4.97 -3.34 -9.66
CA SER A 226 -5.66 -4.58 -9.97
C SER A 226 -5.62 -4.77 -11.48
N GLU A 227 -5.09 -5.90 -11.95
CA GLU A 227 -5.04 -6.24 -13.38
C GLU A 227 -4.37 -5.13 -14.23
N GLY A 228 -3.27 -4.57 -13.72
CA GLY A 228 -2.52 -3.51 -14.39
C GLY A 228 -3.17 -2.12 -14.34
N ARG A 229 -4.32 -1.95 -13.66
CA ARG A 229 -5.00 -0.66 -13.51
C ARG A 229 -4.87 -0.12 -12.09
N ALA A 230 -4.63 1.19 -11.95
CA ALA A 230 -4.65 1.88 -10.67
C ALA A 230 -6.10 2.05 -10.18
N ILE A 231 -6.52 1.23 -9.22
CA ILE A 231 -7.89 1.27 -8.69
C ILE A 231 -8.04 2.29 -7.55
N ARG A 232 -6.97 2.56 -6.82
CA ARG A 232 -6.90 3.57 -5.74
C ARG A 232 -5.58 4.32 -5.90
N PRO A 233 -5.51 5.33 -6.78
CA PRO A 233 -4.25 5.95 -7.16
C PRO A 233 -3.76 6.95 -6.10
N LEU A 234 -2.44 7.03 -5.93
CA LEU A 234 -1.79 7.99 -5.03
C LEU A 234 -2.10 9.44 -5.45
N PHE A 235 -2.07 9.72 -6.75
CA PHE A 235 -2.44 10.99 -7.35
C PHE A 235 -3.58 10.82 -8.36
N PRO A 236 -4.38 11.86 -8.67
CA PRO A 236 -5.38 11.79 -9.74
C PRO A 236 -4.74 11.47 -11.10
N ALA A 237 -5.47 10.78 -11.97
CA ALA A 237 -4.98 10.36 -13.29
C ALA A 237 -4.41 11.53 -14.14
N ALA A 238 -5.03 12.71 -14.10
CA ALA A 238 -4.51 13.90 -14.78
C ALA A 238 -3.10 14.31 -14.34
N LEU A 239 -2.70 13.93 -13.12
CA LEU A 239 -1.35 14.16 -12.60
C LEU A 239 -0.46 12.96 -12.84
N SER A 240 -0.90 11.77 -12.41
CA SER A 240 -0.08 10.55 -12.47
C SER A 240 0.16 10.03 -13.88
N GLU A 241 -0.84 10.08 -14.76
CA GLU A 241 -0.80 9.52 -16.11
C GLU A 241 -0.49 10.57 -17.20
N ASP A 242 -0.27 11.83 -16.81
CA ASP A 242 0.09 12.89 -17.75
C ASP A 242 1.15 13.85 -17.19
N LEU A 243 0.80 14.72 -16.24
CA LEU A 243 1.68 15.81 -15.79
C LEU A 243 3.02 15.32 -15.24
N PHE A 244 2.98 14.28 -14.41
CA PHE A 244 4.17 13.70 -13.77
C PHE A 244 4.85 12.65 -14.66
N SER A 245 4.04 11.93 -15.44
CA SER A 245 4.51 10.82 -16.26
C SER A 245 5.52 11.25 -17.32
N LEU A 246 6.59 10.46 -17.47
CA LEU A 246 7.66 10.68 -18.45
C LEU A 246 7.26 10.21 -19.86
N LEU A 247 6.06 10.62 -20.32
CA LEU A 247 5.55 10.29 -21.64
C LEU A 247 6.48 10.79 -22.77
N PRO A 248 6.64 10.03 -23.87
CA PRO A 248 7.45 10.44 -25.01
C PRO A 248 7.06 11.79 -25.61
N GLY A 249 8.06 12.53 -26.09
CA GLY A 249 7.88 13.82 -26.77
C GLY A 249 7.48 14.98 -25.87
N LYS A 250 7.28 14.74 -24.56
CA LYS A 250 6.97 15.79 -23.60
C LYS A 250 8.18 16.12 -22.75
N GLU A 251 8.40 17.41 -22.55
CA GLU A 251 9.43 17.89 -21.63
C GLU A 251 8.97 17.66 -20.17
N ARG A 252 9.88 17.10 -19.36
CA ARG A 252 9.60 16.69 -17.99
C ARG A 252 10.75 17.00 -17.05
N PHE A 253 10.39 17.28 -15.81
CA PHE A 253 11.33 17.50 -14.70
C PHE A 253 11.65 16.17 -14.04
N THR A 254 12.94 15.90 -13.83
CA THR A 254 13.38 14.66 -13.20
C THR A 254 14.48 14.91 -12.18
N LEU A 255 14.68 13.94 -11.28
CA LEU A 255 15.86 13.82 -10.44
C LEU A 255 16.71 12.67 -10.96
N SER A 256 17.86 12.99 -11.55
CA SER A 256 18.72 12.04 -12.25
C SER A 256 19.94 11.63 -11.43
N LEU A 257 20.24 10.33 -11.46
CA LEU A 257 21.54 9.76 -11.11
C LEU A 257 22.34 9.55 -12.38
N ILE A 258 23.44 10.28 -12.55
CA ILE A 258 24.32 10.22 -13.72
C ILE A 258 25.65 9.56 -13.33
N CYS A 259 26.13 8.63 -14.13
CA CYS A 259 27.41 7.94 -13.90
C CYS A 259 28.14 7.60 -15.20
N THR A 260 29.41 7.23 -15.07
CA THR A 260 30.27 6.78 -16.18
C THR A 260 30.38 5.27 -16.20
N TRP A 261 30.30 4.69 -17.39
CA TRP A 261 30.63 3.31 -17.69
C TRP A 261 31.91 3.24 -18.52
N ASP A 262 32.91 2.51 -18.02
CA ASP A 262 34.21 2.32 -18.69
C ASP A 262 34.30 1.02 -19.51
N GLY A 263 33.18 0.29 -19.65
CA GLY A 263 33.13 -1.04 -20.26
C GLY A 263 33.13 -2.19 -19.24
N LYS A 264 33.41 -1.92 -17.97
CA LYS A 264 33.47 -2.94 -16.91
C LYS A 264 32.83 -2.51 -15.59
N THR A 265 32.97 -1.26 -15.19
CA THR A 265 32.46 -0.75 -13.91
C THR A 265 31.78 0.61 -14.05
N LEU A 266 30.74 0.83 -13.23
CA LEU A 266 30.14 2.14 -13.05
C LEU A 266 30.94 2.96 -12.04
N SER A 267 31.19 4.22 -12.36
CA SER A 267 31.93 5.15 -11.51
C SER A 267 31.41 6.58 -11.66
N LYS A 268 31.92 7.51 -10.83
CA LYS A 268 31.62 8.95 -10.91
C LYS A 268 30.12 9.26 -10.88
N PHE A 269 29.47 8.91 -9.77
CA PHE A 269 28.03 9.13 -9.57
C PHE A 269 27.71 10.60 -9.20
N PHE A 270 26.74 11.19 -9.88
CA PHE A 270 26.26 12.56 -9.65
C PHE A 270 24.73 12.59 -9.58
N TRP A 271 24.21 13.33 -8.62
CA TRP A 271 22.78 13.62 -8.51
C TRP A 271 22.51 15.01 -9.04
N LYS A 272 21.53 15.14 -9.94
CA LYS A 272 21.16 16.40 -10.58
C LYS A 272 19.66 16.50 -10.78
N GLU A 273 19.09 17.66 -10.48
CA GLU A 273 17.79 18.02 -11.03
C GLU A 273 17.94 18.30 -12.52
N THR A 274 17.15 17.63 -13.33
CA THR A 274 17.25 17.73 -14.79
C THR A 274 15.90 18.02 -15.43
N VAL A 275 15.98 18.45 -16.70
CA VAL A 275 14.87 18.57 -17.63
C VAL A 275 15.21 17.73 -18.84
N LEU A 276 14.32 16.81 -19.23
CA LEU A 276 14.54 15.94 -20.39
C LEU A 276 13.26 15.73 -21.19
N VAL A 277 13.42 15.19 -22.39
CA VAL A 277 12.32 14.68 -23.23
C VAL A 277 12.55 13.20 -23.42
N ASN A 278 11.59 12.38 -23.01
CA ASN A 278 11.63 10.96 -23.32
C ASN A 278 11.47 10.77 -24.83
N THR A 279 12.38 10.02 -25.46
CA THR A 279 12.42 9.84 -26.92
C THR A 279 11.40 8.80 -27.35
N ALA A 280 11.33 7.66 -26.65
CA ALA A 280 10.47 6.54 -27.02
C ALA A 280 10.12 5.66 -25.80
N SER A 281 8.98 4.98 -25.88
CA SER A 281 8.55 4.00 -24.90
C SER A 281 8.58 2.60 -25.47
N TYR A 282 9.10 1.66 -24.69
CA TYR A 282 9.16 0.25 -25.05
C TYR A 282 8.48 -0.62 -23.99
N THR A 283 8.01 -1.79 -24.43
CA THR A 283 7.69 -2.87 -23.49
C THR A 283 8.94 -3.70 -23.22
N TYR A 284 8.88 -4.55 -22.20
CA TYR A 284 9.95 -5.51 -21.91
C TYR A 284 10.30 -6.36 -23.13
N GLU A 285 9.33 -6.70 -23.98
CA GLU A 285 9.51 -7.48 -25.20
C GLU A 285 10.01 -6.65 -26.39
N SER A 286 9.56 -5.39 -26.54
CA SER A 286 9.94 -4.59 -27.71
C SER A 286 11.26 -3.85 -27.55
N CYS A 287 11.77 -3.68 -26.32
CA CYS A 287 12.98 -2.91 -26.04
C CYS A 287 14.24 -3.41 -26.75
N TYR A 288 14.33 -4.71 -27.08
CA TYR A 288 15.48 -5.27 -27.82
C TYR A 288 15.63 -4.70 -29.23
N THR A 289 14.59 -4.04 -29.76
CA THR A 289 14.59 -3.42 -31.08
C THR A 289 14.84 -1.90 -31.03
N ALA A 290 15.01 -1.33 -29.84
CA ALA A 290 15.28 0.09 -29.65
C ALA A 290 16.58 0.50 -30.37
N LYS A 291 16.57 1.69 -30.97
CA LYS A 291 17.69 2.24 -31.76
C LYS A 291 18.19 3.59 -31.24
N GLU A 292 17.43 4.18 -30.32
CA GLU A 292 17.70 5.45 -29.66
C GLU A 292 18.94 5.34 -28.78
N ILE A 293 19.11 4.21 -28.09
CA ILE A 293 20.27 3.92 -27.26
C ILE A 293 20.88 2.55 -27.62
N ASP A 294 22.16 2.37 -27.27
CA ASP A 294 22.85 1.11 -27.45
C ASP A 294 22.37 0.08 -26.40
N MET A 295 21.45 -0.79 -26.82
CA MET A 295 20.89 -1.83 -25.96
C MET A 295 21.91 -2.89 -25.54
N GLY A 296 22.98 -3.10 -26.32
CA GLY A 296 24.06 -4.02 -25.97
C GLY A 296 24.86 -3.49 -24.78
N VAL A 297 25.17 -2.19 -24.79
CA VAL A 297 25.83 -1.51 -23.67
C VAL A 297 24.91 -1.42 -22.45
N LEU A 298 23.64 -1.06 -22.64
CA LEU A 298 22.67 -1.03 -21.54
C LEU A 298 22.58 -2.39 -20.83
N ARG A 299 22.47 -3.48 -21.61
CA ARG A 299 22.51 -4.85 -21.09
C ARG A 299 23.81 -5.13 -20.35
N ALA A 300 24.96 -4.80 -20.91
CA ALA A 300 26.26 -5.04 -20.27
C ALA A 300 26.37 -4.34 -18.91
N ILE A 301 25.83 -3.12 -18.79
CA ILE A 301 25.76 -2.41 -17.51
C ILE A 301 24.85 -3.18 -16.54
N ALA A 302 23.65 -3.58 -16.96
CA ALA A 302 22.74 -4.35 -16.09
C ALA A 302 23.38 -5.67 -15.63
N GLU A 303 24.02 -6.42 -16.52
CA GLU A 303 24.70 -7.66 -16.20
C GLU A 303 25.87 -7.45 -15.22
N SER A 304 26.54 -6.30 -15.25
CA SER A 304 27.56 -5.95 -14.26
C SER A 304 27.00 -5.76 -12.84
N LEU A 305 25.70 -5.46 -12.72
CA LEU A 305 25.01 -5.20 -11.45
C LEU A 305 24.34 -6.46 -10.87
N VAL A 306 23.71 -7.28 -11.71
CA VAL A 306 22.89 -8.43 -11.27
C VAL A 306 23.35 -9.79 -11.81
N GLY A 307 24.46 -9.82 -12.56
CA GLY A 307 24.96 -11.01 -13.23
C GLY A 307 24.31 -11.25 -14.60
N PRO A 308 24.80 -12.24 -15.36
CA PRO A 308 24.36 -12.49 -16.73
C PRO A 308 22.84 -12.70 -16.85
N THR A 309 22.19 -11.93 -17.71
CA THR A 309 20.76 -12.06 -17.95
C THR A 309 20.33 -11.41 -19.25
N SER A 310 19.51 -12.13 -20.01
CA SER A 310 18.81 -11.60 -21.18
C SER A 310 17.42 -11.05 -20.86
N ASP A 311 17.00 -11.04 -19.59
CA ASP A 311 15.65 -10.60 -19.20
C ASP A 311 15.66 -9.10 -18.93
N SER A 312 15.00 -8.33 -19.80
CA SER A 312 14.87 -6.88 -19.68
C SER A 312 14.19 -6.43 -18.38
N HIS A 313 13.36 -7.28 -17.74
CA HIS A 313 12.82 -6.97 -16.41
C HIS A 313 13.94 -6.83 -15.38
N LYS A 314 14.93 -7.71 -15.42
CA LYS A 314 16.08 -7.66 -14.52
C LYS A 314 16.99 -6.48 -14.81
N TRP A 315 17.03 -5.99 -16.05
CA TRP A 315 17.79 -4.78 -16.38
C TRP A 315 17.19 -3.55 -15.71
N VAL A 316 15.88 -3.34 -15.87
CA VAL A 316 15.16 -2.23 -15.21
C VAL A 316 15.26 -2.37 -13.69
N GLU A 317 15.04 -3.58 -13.15
CA GLU A 317 15.21 -3.85 -11.72
C GLU A 317 16.61 -3.49 -11.21
N ALA A 318 17.66 -3.86 -11.93
CA ALA A 318 19.04 -3.54 -11.59
C ALA A 318 19.29 -2.03 -11.49
N PHE A 319 18.78 -1.25 -12.46
CA PHE A 319 18.91 0.20 -12.46
C PHE A 319 18.13 0.83 -11.31
N MET A 320 16.90 0.37 -11.03
CA MET A 320 16.11 0.88 -9.91
C MET A 320 16.75 0.54 -8.57
N ILE A 321 17.31 -0.67 -8.39
CA ILE A 321 18.06 -1.05 -7.19
C ILE A 321 19.29 -0.16 -7.02
N LEU A 322 20.04 0.11 -8.10
CA LEU A 322 21.19 1.01 -8.08
C LEU A 322 20.78 2.43 -7.65
N TYR A 323 19.77 3.01 -8.30
CA TYR A 323 19.27 4.35 -7.97
C TYR A 323 18.85 4.46 -6.51
N ASN A 324 18.06 3.49 -6.04
CA ASN A 324 17.57 3.42 -4.67
C ASN A 324 18.70 3.19 -3.65
N THR A 325 19.75 2.45 -4.00
CA THR A 325 20.93 2.25 -3.14
C THR A 325 21.72 3.54 -3.01
N GLU A 326 22.00 4.23 -4.13
CA GLU A 326 22.72 5.50 -4.12
C GLU A 326 21.93 6.62 -3.41
N ALA A 327 20.60 6.62 -3.55
CA ALA A 327 19.72 7.50 -2.79
C ALA A 327 19.84 7.23 -1.29
N ALA A 328 19.75 5.96 -0.88
CA ALA A 328 19.85 5.56 0.52
C ALA A 328 21.20 5.97 1.14
N ASN A 329 22.30 5.78 0.42
CA ASN A 329 23.63 6.21 0.85
C ASN A 329 23.68 7.72 1.16
N ARG A 330 23.04 8.54 0.32
CA ARG A 330 22.94 9.99 0.57
C ARG A 330 22.04 10.34 1.76
N LEU A 331 20.91 9.67 1.92
CA LEU A 331 20.01 9.88 3.06
C LEU A 331 20.70 9.52 4.38
N VAL A 332 21.41 8.39 4.42
CA VAL A 332 22.21 7.96 5.58
C VAL A 332 23.34 8.95 5.88
N ALA A 333 24.08 9.39 4.85
CA ALA A 333 25.14 10.38 5.03
C ALA A 333 24.61 11.73 5.54
N ALA A 334 23.38 12.09 5.18
CA ALA A 334 22.71 13.29 5.67
C ALA A 334 22.06 13.10 7.06
N GLY A 335 21.97 11.86 7.57
CA GLY A 335 21.28 11.53 8.82
C GLY A 335 19.78 11.85 8.81
N ARG A 336 19.16 11.92 7.63
CA ARG A 336 17.75 12.32 7.47
C ARG A 336 17.07 11.58 6.32
N GLY A 337 15.78 11.33 6.48
CA GLY A 337 14.94 10.63 5.52
C GLY A 337 14.60 9.21 5.88
N LEU A 338 14.10 8.47 4.90
CA LEU A 338 13.52 7.15 5.10
C LEU A 338 14.32 6.09 4.34
N VAL A 339 14.88 5.14 5.08
CA VAL A 339 15.43 3.91 4.51
C VAL A 339 14.42 2.79 4.64
N ARG A 340 14.60 1.75 3.84
CA ARG A 340 13.82 0.51 3.85
C ARG A 340 14.71 -0.59 4.43
N THR A 341 14.41 -1.02 5.64
CA THR A 341 15.16 -2.05 6.36
C THR A 341 14.46 -3.40 6.28
N HIS A 342 15.25 -4.46 6.26
CA HIS A 342 14.74 -5.84 6.19
C HIS A 342 15.68 -6.75 6.99
N ASP A 343 15.12 -7.40 8.00
CA ASP A 343 15.85 -8.31 8.89
C ASP A 343 15.98 -9.72 8.30
N ALA A 344 16.86 -10.52 8.90
CA ALA A 344 17.05 -11.92 8.57
C ALA A 344 15.75 -12.74 8.82
N PRO A 345 15.54 -13.85 8.09
CA PRO A 345 14.41 -14.73 8.33
C PRO A 345 14.44 -15.33 9.74
N ASN A 346 13.26 -15.64 10.28
CA ASN A 346 13.15 -16.46 11.48
C ASN A 346 13.60 -17.89 11.14
N ALA A 347 14.74 -18.31 11.70
CA ALA A 347 15.39 -19.58 11.38
C ALA A 347 14.52 -20.80 11.69
N GLU A 348 13.86 -20.82 12.86
CA GLU A 348 12.98 -21.93 13.28
C GLU A 348 11.79 -22.08 12.32
N ARG A 349 11.16 -20.97 11.96
CA ARG A 349 10.02 -20.95 11.04
C ARG A 349 10.43 -21.33 9.63
N LEU A 350 11.61 -20.89 9.17
CA LEU A 350 12.14 -21.27 7.87
C LEU A 350 12.41 -22.78 7.81
N ALA A 351 13.09 -23.32 8.82
CA ALA A 351 13.35 -24.75 8.95
C ALA A 351 12.06 -25.58 8.98
N LEU A 352 11.03 -25.11 9.70
CA LEU A 352 9.72 -25.75 9.72
C LEU A 352 9.05 -25.75 8.33
N MET A 353 9.06 -24.63 7.61
CA MET A 353 8.46 -24.58 6.27
C MET A 353 9.20 -25.50 5.29
N GLU A 354 10.53 -25.61 5.43
CA GLU A 354 11.37 -26.50 4.65
C GLU A 354 11.12 -27.98 4.97
N SER A 355 11.04 -28.35 6.24
CA SER A 355 10.74 -29.73 6.66
C SER A 355 9.36 -30.19 6.19
N LEU A 356 8.42 -29.25 6.06
CA LEU A 356 7.07 -29.51 5.57
C LEU A 356 6.96 -29.43 4.03
N GLY A 357 8.04 -29.12 3.32
CA GLY A 357 8.05 -28.99 1.86
C GLY A 357 7.12 -27.89 1.32
N LEU A 358 6.83 -26.85 2.13
CA LEU A 358 5.86 -25.83 1.77
C LEU A 358 6.49 -24.76 0.86
N PRO A 359 5.81 -24.35 -0.24
CA PRO A 359 6.20 -23.20 -1.05
C PRO A 359 5.77 -21.90 -0.34
N ALA A 360 6.24 -21.72 0.90
CA ALA A 360 5.84 -20.66 1.80
C ALA A 360 7.00 -20.16 2.67
N LYS A 361 8.24 -20.36 2.21
CA LYS A 361 9.45 -19.90 2.91
C LYS A 361 9.39 -18.39 3.18
N GLU A 362 8.72 -17.64 2.31
CA GLU A 362 8.44 -16.21 2.40
C GLU A 362 7.71 -15.84 3.70
N LEU A 363 6.92 -16.75 4.29
CA LEU A 363 6.25 -16.54 5.57
C LEU A 363 7.22 -16.55 6.77
N ALA A 364 8.46 -17.00 6.59
CA ALA A 364 9.50 -16.94 7.60
C ALA A 364 10.26 -15.60 7.60
N TYR A 365 10.13 -14.81 6.53
CA TYR A 365 10.79 -13.52 6.42
C TYR A 365 9.95 -12.43 7.10
N PRO A 366 10.56 -11.58 7.94
CA PRO A 366 9.89 -10.39 8.43
C PRO A 366 9.56 -9.46 7.25
N ALA A 367 8.48 -8.69 7.38
CA ALA A 367 8.20 -7.67 6.37
C ALA A 367 9.27 -6.58 6.44
N ALA A 368 9.80 -6.15 5.30
CA ALA A 368 10.60 -4.93 5.23
C ALA A 368 9.76 -3.72 5.71
N VAL A 369 10.40 -2.79 6.41
CA VAL A 369 9.78 -1.61 7.02
C VAL A 369 10.55 -0.34 6.67
N TYR A 370 9.87 0.80 6.66
CA TYR A 370 10.51 2.11 6.65
C TYR A 370 11.06 2.40 8.05
N SER A 371 12.27 2.94 8.10
CA SER A 371 12.90 3.48 9.32
C SER A 371 13.61 4.79 9.00
N VAL A 372 14.00 5.54 10.03
CA VAL A 372 14.82 6.73 9.86
C VAL A 372 16.16 6.32 9.27
N ALA A 373 16.67 7.12 8.32
CA ALA A 373 17.98 6.91 7.73
C ALA A 373 19.08 7.09 8.80
N ASP A 374 19.76 6.00 9.12
CA ASP A 374 20.90 5.98 10.05
C ASP A 374 21.97 4.97 9.58
N THR A 375 23.12 4.96 10.26
CA THR A 375 24.27 4.11 9.92
C THR A 375 24.05 2.62 10.21
N ASN A 376 22.97 2.26 10.91
CA ASN A 376 22.61 0.87 11.22
C ASN A 376 21.61 0.29 10.22
N ALA A 377 21.15 1.10 9.25
CA ALA A 377 20.32 0.64 8.15
C ALA A 377 20.95 -0.61 7.50
N LYS A 378 20.11 -1.57 7.11
CA LYS A 378 20.52 -2.75 6.35
C LYS A 378 19.31 -3.39 5.69
N HIS A 379 19.51 -3.99 4.52
CA HIS A 379 18.48 -4.74 3.84
C HIS A 379 18.97 -6.16 3.54
N TRP A 380 18.63 -7.11 4.42
CA TRP A 380 19.09 -8.50 4.36
C TRP A 380 18.75 -9.14 3.00
N GLY A 381 17.51 -9.02 2.54
CA GLY A 381 17.07 -9.65 1.29
C GLY A 381 17.76 -9.13 0.01
N LEU A 382 18.39 -7.94 0.07
CA LEU A 382 19.12 -7.35 -1.06
C LEU A 382 20.64 -7.38 -0.85
N GLN A 383 21.11 -7.83 0.32
CA GLN A 383 22.52 -7.79 0.72
C GLN A 383 23.13 -6.39 0.56
N LYS A 384 22.38 -5.34 0.94
CA LYS A 384 22.82 -3.94 0.89
C LYS A 384 22.97 -3.35 2.29
N GLY A 385 24.03 -2.55 2.46
CA GLY A 385 24.26 -1.76 3.67
C GLY A 385 23.27 -0.60 3.83
N ALA A 386 22.65 -0.11 2.76
CA ALA A 386 21.53 0.82 2.84
C ALA A 386 20.64 0.64 1.61
N TYR A 387 19.33 0.81 1.80
CA TYR A 387 18.35 0.76 0.71
C TYR A 387 17.17 1.67 1.07
N CYS A 388 16.56 2.31 0.08
CA CYS A 388 15.34 3.10 0.26
C CYS A 388 14.41 2.92 -0.94
N HIS A 389 13.24 3.54 -0.90
CA HIS A 389 12.44 3.73 -2.11
C HIS A 389 12.55 5.20 -2.54
N ALA A 390 12.98 5.45 -3.78
CA ALA A 390 13.08 6.77 -4.39
C ALA A 390 12.76 6.78 -5.90
N SER A 391 12.46 5.60 -6.47
CA SER A 391 12.34 5.39 -7.91
C SER A 391 10.90 5.30 -8.44
N SER A 392 9.89 5.45 -7.59
CA SER A 392 8.48 5.38 -8.01
C SER A 392 7.55 6.37 -7.29
N PRO A 393 7.83 7.68 -7.36
CA PRO A 393 7.10 8.71 -6.65
C PRO A 393 5.67 8.95 -7.15
N ILE A 394 5.31 8.55 -8.37
CA ILE A 394 3.92 8.63 -8.85
C ILE A 394 3.00 7.67 -8.07
N ARG A 395 3.54 6.55 -7.57
CA ARG A 395 2.77 5.49 -6.91
C ARG A 395 3.11 5.24 -5.45
N ARG A 396 4.15 5.86 -4.88
CA ARG A 396 4.53 5.73 -3.47
C ARG A 396 4.95 7.06 -2.86
N TYR A 397 4.30 7.44 -1.76
CA TYR A 397 4.59 8.71 -1.08
C TYR A 397 5.95 8.72 -0.37
N ALA A 398 6.45 7.56 0.04
CA ALA A 398 7.80 7.44 0.60
C ALA A 398 8.88 7.95 -0.38
N ASP A 399 8.72 7.64 -1.66
CA ASP A 399 9.63 8.08 -2.73
C ASP A 399 9.56 9.61 -2.92
N VAL A 400 8.36 10.20 -2.85
CA VAL A 400 8.16 11.67 -2.88
C VAL A 400 8.92 12.35 -1.74
N LEU A 401 8.81 11.81 -0.51
CA LEU A 401 9.53 12.35 0.65
C LEU A 401 11.04 12.22 0.49
N ASN A 402 11.54 11.05 0.08
CA ASN A 402 12.96 10.84 -0.12
C ASN A 402 13.53 11.74 -1.24
N GLN A 403 12.82 11.93 -2.35
CA GLN A 403 13.19 12.90 -3.37
C GLN A 403 13.30 14.33 -2.81
N GLY A 404 12.33 14.76 -1.98
CA GLY A 404 12.37 16.08 -1.37
C GLY A 404 13.61 16.32 -0.51
N ILE A 405 14.10 15.28 0.18
CA ILE A 405 15.32 15.36 0.99
C ILE A 405 16.57 15.37 0.12
N LEU A 406 16.63 14.52 -0.91
CA LEU A 406 17.76 14.49 -1.85
C LEU A 406 17.99 15.83 -2.54
N LYS A 407 16.92 16.62 -2.68
CA LYS A 407 16.93 17.99 -3.24
C LYS A 407 17.13 19.08 -2.20
N GLY A 408 17.14 18.76 -0.91
CA GLY A 408 17.24 19.74 0.18
C GLY A 408 15.99 20.61 0.37
N VAL A 409 14.85 20.27 -0.25
CA VAL A 409 13.59 21.02 -0.09
C VAL A 409 12.78 20.58 1.14
N LEU A 410 13.14 19.44 1.75
CA LEU A 410 12.56 18.93 2.99
C LEU A 410 13.65 18.78 4.05
N GLU A 411 13.68 19.69 5.04
CA GLU A 411 14.73 19.73 6.05
C GLU A 411 14.27 19.31 7.46
N HIS A 412 13.05 19.68 7.85
CA HIS A 412 12.52 19.45 9.19
C HIS A 412 11.23 18.66 9.15
N HIS A 413 11.33 17.34 9.39
CA HIS A 413 10.16 16.48 9.52
C HIS A 413 10.31 15.49 10.68
N PRO A 414 9.20 15.08 11.31
CA PRO A 414 9.17 14.03 12.31
C PRO A 414 9.30 12.64 11.66
N TRP A 415 10.49 12.34 11.11
CA TRP A 415 10.74 11.15 10.28
C TRP A 415 10.29 9.83 10.92
N ARG A 416 10.44 9.70 12.24
CA ARG A 416 9.97 8.51 12.98
C ARG A 416 8.46 8.31 12.86
N MET A 417 7.67 9.35 13.12
CA MET A 417 6.21 9.29 13.03
C MET A 417 5.75 9.05 11.59
N ILE A 418 6.43 9.64 10.62
CA ILE A 418 6.17 9.42 9.19
C ILE A 418 6.44 7.95 8.82
N ALA A 419 7.57 7.39 9.24
CA ALA A 419 7.92 5.99 9.00
C ALA A 419 6.86 5.05 9.58
N GLU A 420 6.42 5.28 10.81
CA GLU A 420 5.35 4.51 11.46
C GLU A 420 4.04 4.57 10.67
N GLY A 421 3.62 5.77 10.24
CA GLY A 421 2.43 5.96 9.40
C GLY A 421 2.51 5.22 8.07
N LEU A 422 3.62 5.36 7.35
CA LEU A 422 3.86 4.68 6.08
C LEU A 422 3.92 3.16 6.24
N ASN A 423 4.48 2.65 7.34
CA ASN A 423 4.49 1.22 7.63
C ASN A 423 3.07 0.66 7.87
N VAL A 424 2.19 1.43 8.50
CA VAL A 424 0.77 1.06 8.63
C VAL A 424 0.10 0.98 7.26
N LEU A 425 0.35 1.95 6.37
CA LEU A 425 -0.20 1.98 5.01
C LEU A 425 0.38 0.88 4.11
N ASP A 426 1.68 0.60 4.19
CA ASP A 426 2.36 -0.51 3.49
C ASP A 426 1.77 -1.86 3.92
N LYS A 427 1.59 -2.05 5.23
CA LYS A 427 0.94 -3.25 5.77
C LYS A 427 -0.51 -3.41 5.27
N LYS A 428 -1.25 -2.30 5.13
CA LYS A 428 -2.59 -2.31 4.54
C LYS A 428 -2.57 -2.70 3.06
N GLY A 429 -1.64 -2.15 2.26
CA GLY A 429 -1.51 -2.53 0.84
C GLY A 429 -1.15 -4.01 0.64
N LYS A 430 -0.21 -4.55 1.43
CA LYS A 430 0.09 -6.00 1.42
C LYS A 430 -1.12 -6.84 1.84
N ALA A 431 -1.89 -6.37 2.82
CA ALA A 431 -3.11 -7.04 3.26
C ALA A 431 -4.21 -7.01 2.20
N TYR A 432 -4.32 -5.92 1.42
CA TYR A 432 -5.21 -5.79 0.27
C TYR A 432 -4.95 -6.88 -0.77
N GLU A 433 -3.72 -7.04 -1.27
CA GLU A 433 -3.43 -8.06 -2.30
C GLU A 433 -3.77 -9.46 -1.82
N ARG A 434 -3.37 -9.77 -0.58
CA ARG A 434 -3.65 -11.07 0.05
C ARG A 434 -5.15 -11.30 0.23
N ASP A 435 -5.92 -10.27 0.53
CA ASP A 435 -7.37 -10.37 0.74
C ASP A 435 -8.15 -10.40 -0.56
N ARG A 436 -7.73 -9.64 -1.58
CA ARG A 436 -8.27 -9.69 -2.93
C ARG A 436 -8.13 -11.08 -3.51
N LEU A 437 -6.90 -11.63 -3.52
CA LEU A 437 -6.65 -13.00 -3.98
C LEU A 437 -7.57 -14.00 -3.26
N PHE A 438 -7.62 -13.89 -1.93
CA PHE A 438 -8.43 -14.81 -1.14
C PHE A 438 -9.93 -14.65 -1.43
N ALA A 439 -10.44 -13.43 -1.57
CA ALA A 439 -11.84 -13.16 -1.91
C ALA A 439 -12.19 -13.72 -3.30
N THR A 440 -11.31 -13.55 -4.29
CA THR A 440 -11.44 -14.17 -5.61
C THR A 440 -11.56 -15.69 -5.52
N CYS A 441 -10.69 -16.34 -4.74
CA CYS A 441 -10.77 -17.80 -4.54
C CYS A 441 -12.08 -18.24 -3.87
N ILE A 442 -12.61 -17.45 -2.93
CA ILE A 442 -13.83 -17.80 -2.20
C ILE A 442 -15.10 -17.54 -3.02
N LEU A 443 -15.13 -16.45 -3.78
CA LEU A 443 -16.32 -16.03 -4.53
C LEU A 443 -16.43 -16.75 -5.88
N LEU A 444 -15.31 -17.03 -6.55
CA LEU A 444 -15.27 -17.65 -7.88
C LEU A 444 -14.75 -19.09 -7.87
N GLY A 445 -14.06 -19.53 -6.82
CA GLY A 445 -13.37 -20.82 -6.79
C GLY A 445 -14.24 -22.03 -6.40
N ASP A 446 -13.64 -23.22 -6.48
CA ASP A 446 -14.30 -24.48 -6.16
C ASP A 446 -14.62 -24.61 -4.67
N LYS A 447 -15.91 -24.70 -4.37
CA LYS A 447 -16.45 -24.86 -3.01
C LYS A 447 -16.29 -26.28 -2.46
N LYS A 448 -15.94 -27.27 -3.29
CA LYS A 448 -15.66 -28.66 -2.86
C LYS A 448 -14.38 -28.79 -2.03
N GLY A 449 -13.58 -27.74 -1.98
CA GLY A 449 -12.43 -27.59 -1.09
C GLY A 449 -11.10 -27.58 -1.82
N GLN A 450 -10.06 -27.18 -1.10
CA GLN A 450 -8.68 -27.09 -1.58
C GLN A 450 -7.80 -28.00 -0.74
N GLU A 451 -6.78 -28.59 -1.35
CA GLU A 451 -5.76 -29.30 -0.59
C GLU A 451 -4.93 -28.33 0.24
N GLY A 452 -4.59 -28.76 1.45
CA GLY A 452 -3.74 -28.03 2.36
C GLY A 452 -2.85 -28.96 3.15
N VAL A 453 -1.84 -28.36 3.79
CA VAL A 453 -0.89 -29.06 4.65
C VAL A 453 -0.98 -28.49 6.05
N VAL A 454 -1.12 -29.36 7.04
CA VAL A 454 -1.13 -28.97 8.46
C VAL A 454 0.25 -28.43 8.82
N VAL A 455 0.29 -27.21 9.33
CA VAL A 455 1.52 -26.53 9.78
C VAL A 455 1.76 -26.80 11.25
N GLU A 456 0.73 -26.59 12.07
CA GLU A 456 0.79 -26.73 13.52
C GLU A 456 -0.63 -26.86 14.11
N MET A 457 -0.71 -27.35 15.34
CA MET A 457 -1.91 -27.26 16.18
C MET A 457 -1.73 -26.13 17.20
N LYS A 458 -2.77 -25.31 17.39
CA LYS A 458 -2.83 -24.27 18.43
C LYS A 458 -4.14 -24.41 19.19
N ASP A 459 -4.05 -24.87 20.43
CA ASP A 459 -5.19 -25.24 21.26
C ASP A 459 -6.13 -26.21 20.50
N THR A 460 -7.41 -25.88 20.38
CA THR A 460 -8.42 -26.65 19.63
C THR A 460 -8.50 -26.29 18.15
N ARG A 461 -7.47 -25.63 17.60
CA ARG A 461 -7.47 -25.16 16.20
C ARG A 461 -6.29 -25.71 15.42
N VAL A 462 -6.58 -26.30 14.26
CA VAL A 462 -5.56 -26.69 13.28
C VAL A 462 -5.20 -25.48 12.41
N CYS A 463 -3.90 -25.27 12.22
CA CYS A 463 -3.37 -24.30 11.26
C CYS A 463 -3.01 -25.02 9.97
N VAL A 464 -3.72 -24.73 8.88
CA VAL A 464 -3.52 -25.39 7.59
C VAL A 464 -3.06 -24.36 6.57
N TYR A 465 -1.92 -24.61 5.92
CA TYR A 465 -1.49 -23.85 4.75
C TYR A 465 -2.23 -24.34 3.51
N VAL A 466 -2.91 -23.43 2.81
CA VAL A 466 -3.60 -23.71 1.55
C VAL A 466 -2.90 -22.95 0.44
N ALA A 467 -2.19 -23.67 -0.42
CA ALA A 467 -1.34 -23.08 -1.47
C ALA A 467 -2.14 -22.22 -2.46
N ALA A 468 -3.33 -22.70 -2.85
CA ALA A 468 -4.25 -21.97 -3.74
C ALA A 468 -4.65 -20.60 -3.17
N TRP A 469 -4.66 -20.44 -1.85
CA TRP A 469 -5.01 -19.20 -1.16
C TRP A 469 -3.81 -18.40 -0.68
N LYS A 470 -2.59 -18.95 -0.84
CA LYS A 470 -1.32 -18.42 -0.30
C LYS A 470 -1.46 -18.01 1.17
N ARG A 471 -2.15 -18.82 1.97
CA ARG A 471 -2.56 -18.43 3.33
C ARG A 471 -2.65 -19.63 4.26
N ILE A 472 -2.29 -19.37 5.52
CA ILE A 472 -2.61 -20.26 6.65
C ILE A 472 -3.99 -19.90 7.18
N ILE A 473 -4.92 -20.85 7.15
CA ILE A 473 -6.21 -20.74 7.82
C ILE A 473 -6.15 -21.40 9.19
N ARG A 474 -7.01 -20.94 10.10
CA ARG A 474 -7.18 -21.54 11.42
C ARG A 474 -8.60 -22.07 11.54
N CYS A 475 -8.75 -23.38 11.69
CA CYS A 475 -10.05 -24.02 11.78
C CYS A 475 -10.18 -24.73 13.14
N PRO A 476 -11.30 -24.56 13.87
CA PRO A 476 -11.57 -25.44 15.00
C PRO A 476 -11.73 -26.87 14.51
N VAL A 477 -11.21 -27.82 15.29
CA VAL A 477 -11.28 -29.26 15.01
C VAL A 477 -11.53 -30.02 16.31
N ASP A 478 -12.14 -31.20 16.17
CA ASP A 478 -12.46 -32.13 17.25
C ASP A 478 -11.41 -33.24 17.44
N ARG A 479 -10.37 -33.25 16.59
CA ARG A 479 -9.25 -34.20 16.65
C ARG A 479 -7.90 -33.51 16.47
N LEU A 480 -6.84 -34.23 16.84
CA LEU A 480 -5.47 -33.79 16.63
C LEU A 480 -5.02 -34.07 15.18
N TYR A 481 -4.15 -33.19 14.68
CA TYR A 481 -3.50 -33.34 13.38
C TYR A 481 -1.99 -33.16 13.57
N GLU A 482 -1.20 -34.02 12.93
CA GLU A 482 0.25 -33.90 12.92
C GLU A 482 0.71 -32.91 11.85
N ALA A 483 1.79 -32.17 12.11
CA ALA A 483 2.41 -31.29 11.13
C ALA A 483 2.84 -32.10 9.90
N GLY A 484 2.59 -31.57 8.70
CA GLY A 484 2.84 -32.26 7.42
C GLY A 484 1.68 -33.10 6.92
N THR A 485 0.66 -33.36 7.75
CA THR A 485 -0.56 -34.07 7.33
C THR A 485 -1.24 -33.31 6.21
N ARG A 486 -1.53 -33.99 5.10
CA ARG A 486 -2.32 -33.42 4.00
C ARG A 486 -3.81 -33.54 4.32
N VAL A 487 -4.54 -32.46 4.09
CA VAL A 487 -5.96 -32.34 4.41
C VAL A 487 -6.72 -31.63 3.30
N ARG A 488 -8.03 -31.86 3.24
CA ARG A 488 -8.95 -31.10 2.40
C ARG A 488 -9.60 -30.01 3.22
N VAL A 489 -9.52 -28.78 2.72
CA VAL A 489 -10.15 -27.61 3.33
C VAL A 489 -11.34 -27.18 2.50
N ALA A 490 -12.55 -27.49 2.98
CA ALA A 490 -13.79 -26.97 2.41
C ALA A 490 -14.20 -25.65 3.08
N PHE A 491 -15.04 -24.86 2.40
CA PHE A 491 -15.56 -23.62 2.96
C PHE A 491 -17.04 -23.40 2.60
N HIS A 492 -17.75 -22.69 3.49
CA HIS A 492 -19.07 -22.14 3.24
C HIS A 492 -19.03 -20.62 3.46
N ALA A 493 -19.51 -19.85 2.50
CA ALA A 493 -19.61 -18.40 2.60
C ALA A 493 -21.08 -17.97 2.72
N SER A 494 -21.39 -17.07 3.67
CA SER A 494 -22.71 -16.49 3.87
C SER A 494 -22.68 -14.97 3.68
N PRO A 495 -22.69 -14.47 2.42
CA PRO A 495 -22.43 -13.05 2.12
C PRO A 495 -23.42 -12.07 2.77
N GLN A 496 -24.66 -12.52 3.00
CA GLN A 496 -25.72 -11.71 3.60
C GLN A 496 -25.59 -11.54 5.13
N ARG A 497 -24.66 -12.24 5.78
CA ARG A 497 -24.43 -12.10 7.22
C ARG A 497 -23.90 -10.69 7.52
N GLY A 498 -24.64 -9.94 8.34
CA GLY A 498 -24.30 -8.60 8.85
C GLY A 498 -23.12 -8.62 9.84
N SER A 499 -21.98 -9.08 9.35
CA SER A 499 -20.73 -9.24 10.10
C SER A 499 -19.76 -8.11 9.79
N TYR A 500 -19.01 -7.69 10.81
CA TYR A 500 -17.97 -6.65 10.80
C TYR A 500 -16.75 -6.95 9.90
N SER A 501 -16.71 -8.12 9.25
CA SER A 501 -15.68 -8.46 8.25
C SER A 501 -16.23 -9.49 7.26
N TRP A 502 -15.91 -9.32 5.98
CA TRP A 502 -16.27 -10.29 4.94
C TRP A 502 -15.65 -11.68 5.22
N LYS A 503 -14.47 -11.75 5.85
CA LYS A 503 -13.82 -13.02 6.22
C LYS A 503 -14.60 -13.82 7.25
N LYS A 504 -15.29 -13.13 8.16
CA LYS A 504 -16.18 -13.75 9.17
C LYS A 504 -17.47 -14.30 8.55
N ARG A 505 -17.71 -14.04 7.26
CA ARG A 505 -18.76 -14.67 6.48
C ARG A 505 -18.34 -16.03 5.93
N VAL A 506 -17.07 -16.42 6.07
CA VAL A 506 -16.52 -17.71 5.61
C VAL A 506 -16.29 -18.63 6.82
N VAL A 507 -16.86 -19.83 6.75
CA VAL A 507 -16.65 -20.91 7.71
C VAL A 507 -15.91 -22.03 7.01
N TYR A 508 -14.86 -22.57 7.66
CA TYR A 508 -14.03 -23.64 7.11
C TYR A 508 -14.40 -24.97 7.74
N ARG A 509 -14.16 -26.05 6.99
CA ARG A 509 -14.14 -27.42 7.49
C ARG A 509 -12.86 -28.10 7.00
N VAL A 510 -12.22 -28.88 7.87
CA VAL A 510 -11.00 -29.61 7.56
C VAL A 510 -11.29 -31.10 7.64
N ASP A 511 -11.17 -31.77 6.49
CA ASP A 511 -11.37 -33.21 6.34
C ASP A 511 -10.00 -33.86 6.00
N PRO A 512 -9.67 -35.08 6.45
CA PRO A 512 -8.46 -35.77 6.02
C PRO A 512 -8.58 -36.10 4.53
N LEU A 513 -7.44 -36.15 3.83
CA LEU A 513 -7.42 -36.61 2.43
C LEU A 513 -7.42 -38.13 2.32
#